data_AF-A0A3R9EJA5-F1
#
_entry.id   AF-A0A3R9EJA5-F1
#
_cell.length_a   1.000
_cell.length_b   1.000
_cell.length_c   1.000
_cell.angle_alpha   90.00
_cell.angle_beta   90.00
_cell.angle_gamma   90.00
#
_symmetry.space_group_name_H-M   'P 1'
#
loop_
_entity.id
_entity.type
_entity.pdbx_description
1 polymer ?
#
loop_
_entity_poly.entity_id
_entity_poly.type
_entity_poly.pdbx_seq_one_letter_code
_entity_poly.pdbx_strand_id
1 'polypeptide(L)'
;MRLRPKRVKDRHVHHSLREADVHDVVAKVHTIIAKPELTPLILALAEQCLLESVRPEAAMMSLLEGNRHARDNQRYCTQPVEAMELVS
;
A
#
# COMPACT_ATOMS: atom_id res chain seq x y z
N MET A 1 -40.24 27.02 -19.07
CA MET A 1 -38.95 26.68 -19.72
C MET A 1 -38.53 25.29 -19.29
N ARG A 2 -38.34 24.33 -20.21
CA ARG A 2 -37.89 22.96 -19.88
C ARG A 2 -36.39 22.84 -20.11
N LEU A 3 -35.63 22.63 -19.04
CA LEU A 3 -34.19 22.33 -19.10
C LEU A 3 -34.00 20.90 -19.64
N ARG A 4 -33.26 20.75 -20.74
CA ARG A 4 -32.89 19.42 -21.26
C ARG A 4 -31.71 18.87 -20.44
N PRO A 5 -31.72 17.59 -20.03
CA PRO A 5 -30.57 16.99 -19.40
C PRO A 5 -29.44 16.86 -20.42
N LYS A 6 -28.26 17.42 -20.12
CA LYS A 6 -27.04 17.18 -20.88
C LYS A 6 -26.66 15.72 -20.68
N ARG A 7 -26.73 14.90 -21.73
CA ARG A 7 -26.12 13.56 -21.75
C ARG A 7 -24.62 13.74 -21.55
N VAL A 8 -24.13 13.46 -20.34
CA VAL A 8 -22.71 13.25 -20.08
C VAL A 8 -22.35 11.97 -20.83
N LYS A 9 -21.60 12.13 -21.91
CA LYS A 9 -21.10 11.02 -22.72
C LYS A 9 -19.85 10.55 -22.00
N ASP A 10 -19.98 9.57 -21.10
CA ASP A 10 -18.85 8.88 -20.49
C ASP A 10 -18.04 8.21 -21.60
N ARG A 11 -17.07 8.95 -22.14
CA ARG A 11 -16.03 8.41 -23.00
C ARG A 11 -15.01 7.77 -22.08
N HIS A 12 -15.24 6.51 -21.73
CA HIS A 12 -14.13 5.64 -21.36
C HIS A 12 -13.25 5.47 -22.60
N VAL A 13 -12.30 6.39 -22.78
CA VAL A 13 -11.23 6.25 -23.76
C VAL A 13 -10.33 5.16 -23.21
N HIS A 14 -10.50 3.93 -23.70
CA HIS A 14 -9.51 2.89 -23.52
C HIS A 14 -8.24 3.34 -24.26
N HIS A 15 -7.34 4.01 -23.54
CA HIS A 15 -5.98 4.23 -24.02
C HIS A 15 -5.29 2.87 -24.02
N SER A 16 -5.30 2.21 -25.18
CA SER A 16 -4.45 1.05 -25.45
C SER A 16 -3.00 1.53 -25.39
N LEU A 17 -2.23 0.97 -24.45
CA LEU A 17 -0.80 1.24 -24.32
C LEU A 17 -0.10 0.84 -25.61
N ARG A 18 0.78 1.70 -26.13
CA ARG A 18 1.64 1.34 -27.26
C ARG A 18 2.74 0.42 -26.75
N GLU A 19 3.32 -0.37 -27.65
CA GLU A 19 4.39 -1.32 -27.33
C GLU A 19 5.59 -0.64 -26.61
N ALA A 20 5.95 0.58 -27.04
CA ALA A 20 6.96 1.40 -26.37
C ALA A 20 6.59 1.74 -24.91
N ASP A 21 5.32 2.01 -24.63
CA ASP A 21 4.84 2.32 -23.28
C ASP A 21 4.96 1.09 -22.36
N VAL A 22 4.73 -0.10 -22.91
CA VAL A 22 4.88 -1.37 -22.17
C VAL A 22 6.36 -1.62 -21.83
N HIS A 23 7.27 -1.41 -22.79
CA HIS A 23 8.70 -1.57 -22.54
C HIS A 23 9.23 -0.59 -21.48
N ASP A 24 8.78 0.67 -21.50
CA ASP A 24 9.16 1.66 -20.51
C ASP A 24 8.65 1.31 -19.11
N VAL A 25 7.42 0.82 -19.00
CA VAL A 25 6.87 0.35 -17.73
C VAL A 25 7.67 -0.84 -17.20
N VAL A 26 7.96 -1.83 -18.04
CA VAL A 26 8.76 -3.00 -17.66
C VAL A 26 10.17 -2.60 -17.21
N ALA A 27 10.83 -1.70 -17.94
CA ALA A 27 12.16 -1.21 -17.60
C ALA A 27 12.17 -0.46 -16.25
N LYS A 28 11.16 0.37 -15.99
CA LYS A 28 11.01 1.08 -14.71
C LYS A 28 10.74 0.11 -13.56
N VAL A 29 9.86 -0.87 -13.77
CA VAL A 29 9.55 -1.89 -12.76
C VAL A 29 10.81 -2.71 -12.42
N HIS A 30 11.57 -3.17 -13.41
CA HIS A 30 12.83 -3.88 -13.16
C HIS A 30 13.84 -3.02 -12.39
N THR A 31 13.95 -1.74 -12.75
CA THR A 31 14.83 -0.80 -12.04
C THR A 31 14.44 -0.64 -10.58
N ILE A 32 13.14 -0.63 -10.28
CA ILE A 32 12.62 -0.53 -8.91
C ILE A 32 12.86 -1.85 -8.15
N ILE A 33 12.59 -2.99 -8.75
CA ILE A 33 12.79 -4.31 -8.12
C ILE A 33 14.28 -4.57 -7.86
N ALA A 34 15.17 -4.06 -8.71
CA ALA A 34 16.62 -4.19 -8.53
C ALA A 34 17.18 -3.38 -7.35
N LYS A 35 16.38 -2.51 -6.71
CA LYS A 35 16.80 -1.75 -5.53
C LYS A 35 16.79 -2.65 -4.29
N PRO A 36 17.97 -2.98 -3.73
CA PRO A 36 18.06 -3.89 -2.58
C PRO A 36 17.36 -3.33 -1.33
N GLU A 37 17.26 -2.00 -1.19
CA GLU A 37 16.53 -1.38 -0.08
C GLU A 37 15.02 -1.67 -0.10
N LEU A 38 14.45 -2.04 -1.25
CA LEU A 38 13.02 -2.34 -1.39
C LEU A 38 12.70 -3.83 -1.23
N THR A 39 13.71 -4.70 -1.27
CA THR A 39 13.56 -6.16 -1.15
C THR A 39 12.72 -6.59 0.06
N PRO A 40 12.93 -6.05 1.29
CA PRO A 40 12.14 -6.46 2.44
C PRO A 40 10.64 -6.15 2.28
N LEU A 41 10.31 -4.99 1.69
CA LEU A 41 8.93 -4.60 1.44
C LEU A 41 8.29 -5.49 0.37
N ILE A 42 9.02 -5.82 -0.70
CA ILE A 42 8.54 -6.69 -1.78
C ILE A 42 8.25 -8.09 -1.22
N LEU A 43 9.13 -8.63 -0.38
CA LEU A 43 8.94 -9.95 0.24
C LEU A 43 7.75 -9.95 1.20
N ALA A 44 7.62 -8.97 2.08
CA ALA A 44 6.49 -8.85 2.99
C ALA A 44 5.16 -8.72 2.24
N LEU A 45 5.15 -7.97 1.14
CA LEU A 45 3.97 -7.84 0.27
C LEU A 45 3.61 -9.17 -0.40
N ALA A 46 4.60 -9.88 -0.94
CA ALA A 46 4.40 -11.17 -1.58
C ALA A 46 3.86 -12.22 -0.60
N GLU A 47 4.42 -12.26 0.60
CA GLU A 47 3.94 -13.12 1.69
C GLU A 47 2.49 -12.82 2.05
N GLN A 48 2.14 -11.54 2.25
CA GLN A 48 0.77 -11.12 2.55
C GLN A 48 -0.22 -11.51 1.44
N CYS A 49 0.17 -11.34 0.17
CA CYS A 49 -0.66 -11.75 -0.97
C CYS A 49 -0.91 -13.26 -0.96
N LEU A 50 0.09 -14.06 -0.61
CA LEU A 50 -0.03 -15.52 -0.55
C LEU A 50 -0.89 -15.97 0.63
N LEU A 51 -0.71 -15.37 1.81
CA LEU A 51 -1.44 -15.72 3.02
C LEU A 51 -2.92 -15.37 2.93
N GLU A 52 -3.23 -14.18 2.43
CA GLU A 52 -4.60 -13.65 2.44
C GLU A 52 -5.32 -13.84 1.10
N SER A 53 -4.63 -14.37 0.07
CA SER A 53 -5.16 -14.53 -1.29
C SER A 53 -5.74 -13.22 -1.85
N VAL A 54 -5.09 -12.10 -1.52
CA VAL A 54 -5.51 -10.75 -1.94
C VAL A 54 -4.60 -10.21 -3.03
N ARG A 55 -5.09 -9.17 -3.70
CA ARG A 55 -4.30 -8.43 -4.67
C ARG A 55 -3.19 -7.61 -4.00
N PRO A 56 -2.05 -7.37 -4.67
CA PRO A 56 -0.95 -6.58 -4.13
C PRO A 56 -1.36 -5.18 -3.65
N GLU A 57 -2.31 -4.52 -4.32
CA GLU A 57 -2.75 -3.20 -3.89
C GLU A 57 -3.47 -3.23 -2.54
N ALA A 58 -4.29 -4.27 -2.31
CA ALA A 58 -4.99 -4.47 -1.04
C ALA A 58 -4.00 -4.87 0.06
N ALA A 59 -3.09 -5.82 -0.21
CA ALA A 59 -2.04 -6.20 0.72
C ALA A 59 -1.15 -5.01 1.13
N MET A 60 -0.82 -4.13 0.18
CA MET A 60 -0.03 -2.93 0.46
C MET A 60 -0.76 -1.98 1.40
N MET A 61 -2.06 -1.75 1.18
CA MET A 61 -2.86 -0.92 2.09
C MET A 61 -2.90 -1.53 3.49
N SER A 62 -3.12 -2.84 3.60
CA SER A 62 -3.10 -3.55 4.89
C SER A 62 -1.76 -3.45 5.62
N LEU A 63 -0.63 -3.58 4.91
CA LEU A 63 0.71 -3.40 5.50
C LEU A 63 0.93 -1.97 6.00
N LEU A 64 0.45 -0.96 5.27
CA LEU A 64 0.57 0.45 5.67
C LEU A 64 -0.34 0.79 6.86
N GLU A 65 -1.55 0.24 6.91
CA GLU A 65 -2.49 0.39 8.02
C GLU A 65 -2.00 -0.33 9.28
N GLY A 66 -1.52 -1.57 9.15
CA GLY A 66 -0.91 -2.32 10.25
C GLY A 66 0.27 -1.59 10.89
N ASN A 67 1.09 -0.90 10.08
CA ASN A 67 2.21 -0.10 10.57
C ASN A 67 1.76 1.17 11.34
N ARG A 68 0.61 1.75 10.98
CA ARG A 68 0.00 2.84 11.77
C ARG A 68 -0.44 2.34 13.14
N HIS A 69 -1.14 1.21 13.20
CA HIS A 69 -1.58 0.63 14.46
C HIS A 69 -0.42 0.13 15.33
N ALA A 70 0.65 -0.41 14.74
CA ALA A 70 1.86 -0.81 15.47
C ALA A 70 2.58 0.38 16.10
N ARG A 71 2.65 1.52 15.40
CA ARG A 71 3.23 2.77 15.94
C ARG A 71 2.39 3.38 17.06
N ASP A 72 1.08 3.32 16.92
CA ASP A 72 0.17 3.78 17.98
C ASP A 72 0.27 2.87 19.21
N ASN A 73 0.31 1.54 19.03
CA ASN A 73 0.52 0.59 20.13
C ASN A 73 1.89 0.75 20.81
N GLN A 74 2.95 1.12 20.08
CA GLN A 74 4.27 1.41 20.67
C GLN A 74 4.24 2.58 21.65
N ARG A 75 3.40 3.59 21.42
CA ARG A 75 3.24 4.73 22.36
C ARG A 75 2.59 4.33 23.68
N TYR A 76 1.82 3.24 23.70
CA TYR A 76 1.19 2.74 24.92
C TYR A 76 2.05 1.74 25.70
N CYS A 77 3.09 1.16 25.08
CA CYS A 77 3.98 0.18 25.73
C CYS A 77 5.27 0.78 26.34
N THR A 78 5.53 2.08 26.17
CA THR A 78 6.73 2.76 26.71
C THR A 78 6.45 3.65 27.93
N GLN A 79 5.43 3.34 28.73
CA GLN A 79 5.39 3.92 30.08
C GLN A 79 6.47 3.22 30.93
N PRO A 80 7.41 3.96 31.54
CA PRO A 80 8.28 3.37 32.54
C PRO A 80 7.40 2.90 33.69
N VAL A 81 7.57 1.65 34.11
CA VAL A 81 6.98 1.15 35.36
C VAL A 81 7.67 1.93 36.49
N GLU A 82 7.12 3.08 36.85
CA GLU A 82 7.57 3.81 38.03
C GLU A 82 7.31 2.90 39.24
N ALA A 83 8.41 2.66 39.96
CA ALA A 83 8.56 1.88 41.16
C ALA A 83 7.31 1.85 42.05
N MET A 84 6.68 0.68 42.12
CA MET A 84 5.81 0.35 43.25
C MET A 84 6.74 -0.03 44.41
N GLU A 85 7.26 0.97 45.11
CA GLU A 85 7.83 0.79 46.44
C GLU A 85 6.75 0.24 47.35
N LEU A 86 6.80 -1.07 47.63
CA LEU A 86 6.16 -1.64 48.81
C LEU A 86 7.19 -1.58 49.95
N VAL A 87 7.10 -0.45 50.66
CA VAL A 87 7.71 -0.20 51.96
C VAL A 87 7.21 -1.24 52.97
N SER A 88 8.19 -1.87 53.64
CA SER A 88 8.20 -2.59 54.92
C SER A 88 6.96 -3.35 55.42
#